data_AF-A0A0S8G2Z7-F1
#
_entry.id   AF-A0A0S8G2Z7-F1
#
_cell.length_a   1.000
_cell.length_b   1.000
_cell.length_c   1.000
_cell.angle_alpha   90.00
_cell.angle_beta   90.00
_cell.angle_gamma   90.00
#
_symmetry.space_group_name_H-M   'P 1'
#
loop_
_entity.id
_entity.type
_entity.pdbx_description
1 polymer ?
#
loop_
_entity_poly.entity_id
_entity_poly.type
_entity_poly.pdbx_seq_one_letter_code
_entity_poly.pdbx_strand_id
1 'polypeptide(L)'
;MHKFVNDCCYEAPVLAAMLSPFPTDGCKLYEITCWNFTVDPNASGQAYTVVKEETPVPQVSVEQKLQFAMLVMRDLLQDRAFQKWIDLWVTGMNRSAEATAVAREMLEKETRASDDLETLAAWGEAGGNDTSLMSKRTDLVVRALHLTRAAERAASDANDPSIAVETALALNGIARWGKLDNLAALAEKVAAVTEVPEAANAA
;
A
#
# COMPACT_ATOMS: atom_id res chain seq x y z
N MET A 1 -16.59 13.67 4.15
CA MET A 1 -16.01 14.19 2.90
C MET A 1 -14.52 13.84 2.94
N HIS A 2 -14.15 12.65 2.47
CA HIS A 2 -12.74 12.20 2.50
C HIS A 2 -11.94 13.04 1.51
N LYS A 3 -11.03 13.87 2.02
CA LYS A 3 -10.00 14.51 1.21
C LYS A 3 -9.05 13.42 0.72
N PHE A 4 -9.32 12.86 -0.45
CA PHE A 4 -8.30 12.16 -1.22
C PHE A 4 -7.30 13.23 -1.71
N VAL A 5 -6.37 13.64 -0.85
CA VAL A 5 -5.12 14.27 -1.33
C VAL A 5 -4.30 13.09 -1.86
N ASN A 6 -4.65 12.68 -3.06
CA ASN A 6 -4.05 11.54 -3.70
C ASN A 6 -2.82 12.09 -4.43
N ASP A 7 -1.64 11.73 -3.93
CA ASP A 7 -0.37 11.84 -4.67
C ASP A 7 -0.48 10.88 -5.89
N CYS A 8 -1.31 11.21 -6.87
CA CYS A 8 -1.64 10.36 -8.03
C CYS A 8 -0.50 10.21 -9.04
N CYS A 9 0.59 10.96 -8.86
CA CYS A 9 1.74 10.92 -9.74
C CYS A 9 2.80 10.00 -9.13
N TYR A 10 3.13 8.93 -9.86
CA TYR A 10 4.16 7.99 -9.47
C TYR A 10 5.23 7.92 -10.56
N GLU A 11 6.45 7.62 -10.17
CA GLU A 11 7.62 7.67 -11.05
C GLU A 11 7.64 6.55 -12.12
N ALA A 12 6.81 5.52 -11.96
CA ALA A 12 6.72 4.39 -12.89
C ALA A 12 5.25 4.00 -13.20
N PRO A 13 4.92 3.67 -14.46
CA PRO A 13 3.56 3.25 -14.85
C PRO A 13 3.01 2.05 -14.06
N VAL A 14 3.83 1.03 -13.84
CA VAL A 14 3.42 -0.20 -13.12
C VAL A 14 3.13 0.13 -11.66
N LEU A 15 3.94 1.00 -11.03
CA LEU A 15 3.71 1.45 -9.66
C LEU A 15 2.39 2.24 -9.55
N ALA A 16 2.10 3.11 -10.52
CA ALA A 16 0.82 3.82 -10.57
C ALA A 16 -0.37 2.86 -10.69
N ALA A 17 -0.24 1.84 -11.53
CA ALA A 17 -1.27 0.80 -11.69
C ALA A 17 -1.49 -0.01 -10.39
N MET A 18 -0.42 -0.35 -9.67
CA MET A 18 -0.48 -1.06 -8.39
C MET A 18 -1.19 -0.24 -7.29
N LEU A 19 -0.89 1.05 -7.22
CA LEU A 19 -1.41 1.95 -6.19
C LEU A 19 -2.82 2.50 -6.50
N SER A 20 -3.25 2.39 -7.76
CA SER A 20 -4.59 2.79 -8.16
C SER A 20 -5.66 1.93 -7.48
N PRO A 21 -6.72 2.52 -6.88
CA PRO A 21 -7.86 1.76 -6.35
C PRO A 21 -8.74 1.17 -7.46
N PHE A 22 -8.53 1.58 -8.71
CA PHE A 22 -9.35 1.18 -9.85
C PHE A 22 -8.76 -0.04 -10.57
N PRO A 23 -9.61 -0.92 -11.15
CA PRO A 23 -9.15 -1.92 -12.09
C PRO A 23 -8.43 -1.23 -13.26
N THR A 24 -7.45 -1.91 -13.86
CA THR A 24 -6.67 -1.36 -14.98
C THR A 24 -7.38 -1.47 -16.32
N ASP A 25 -8.42 -2.30 -16.40
CA ASP A 25 -9.26 -2.45 -17.59
C ASP A 25 -10.09 -1.18 -17.86
N GLY A 26 -10.17 -0.79 -19.13
CA GLY A 26 -10.86 0.41 -19.58
C GLY A 26 -10.28 1.75 -19.06
N CYS A 27 -9.20 1.73 -18.29
CA CYS A 27 -8.56 2.93 -17.76
C CYS A 27 -7.54 3.51 -18.73
N LYS A 28 -7.28 4.81 -18.59
CA LYS A 28 -6.19 5.53 -19.27
C LYS A 28 -5.19 6.01 -18.25
N LEU A 29 -3.91 5.80 -18.55
CA LEU A 29 -2.81 6.32 -17.77
C LEU A 29 -2.20 7.53 -18.49
N TYR A 30 -1.76 8.53 -17.74
CA TYR A 30 -1.12 9.72 -18.29
C TYR A 30 0.21 9.98 -17.61
N GLU A 31 1.24 10.18 -18.41
CA GLU A 31 2.53 10.75 -17.99
C GLU A 31 2.39 12.27 -17.93
N ILE A 32 2.66 12.85 -16.77
CA ILE A 32 2.62 14.29 -16.53
C ILE A 32 4.04 14.76 -16.25
N THR A 33 4.60 15.55 -17.16
CA THR A 33 5.91 16.19 -16.97
C THR A 33 5.72 17.67 -16.67
N CYS A 34 6.06 18.08 -15.45
CA CYS A 34 6.00 19.47 -15.02
C CYS A 34 7.40 20.10 -15.04
N TRP A 35 7.56 21.17 -15.81
CA TRP A 35 8.78 21.97 -15.85
C TRP A 35 8.52 23.30 -15.15
N ASN A 36 9.22 23.51 -14.04
CA ASN A 36 9.28 24.82 -13.40
C ASN A 36 10.56 25.50 -13.86
N PHE A 37 10.44 26.61 -14.57
CA PHE A 37 11.61 27.41 -14.94
C PHE A 37 11.33 28.87 -14.57
N THR A 38 12.21 29.41 -13.74
CA THR A 38 12.17 30.80 -13.31
C THR A 38 13.09 31.58 -14.25
N VAL A 39 12.51 32.24 -15.25
CA VAL A 39 13.25 33.11 -16.18
C VAL A 39 13.67 34.41 -15.50
N ASP A 40 12.91 34.85 -14.51
CA ASP A 40 13.14 36.06 -13.72
C ASP A 40 12.97 35.74 -12.23
N PRO A 41 13.97 36.02 -11.36
CA PRO A 41 13.87 35.81 -9.91
C PRO A 41 12.70 36.53 -9.23
N ASN A 42 12.15 37.57 -9.87
CA ASN A 42 11.04 38.37 -9.34
C ASN A 42 9.68 38.04 -9.97
N ALA A 43 9.60 37.15 -10.96
CA ALA A 43 8.35 36.74 -11.57
C ALA A 43 7.81 35.45 -10.93
N SER A 44 6.49 35.35 -10.77
CA SER A 44 5.82 34.09 -10.45
C SER A 44 6.16 33.07 -11.54
N GLY A 45 6.88 32.00 -11.16
CA GLY A 45 7.42 31.01 -12.09
C GLY A 45 6.37 30.50 -13.07
N GLN A 46 6.72 30.47 -14.36
CA GLN A 46 5.88 29.84 -15.37
C GLN A 46 6.10 28.33 -15.30
N ALA A 47 5.00 27.57 -15.23
CA ALA A 47 5.03 26.11 -15.25
C ALA A 47 4.51 25.61 -16.60
N TYR A 48 5.30 24.80 -17.30
CA TYR A 48 4.82 24.04 -18.46
C TYR A 48 4.46 22.64 -18.00
N THR A 49 3.28 22.17 -18.42
CA THR A 49 2.82 20.80 -18.16
C THR A 49 2.64 20.10 -19.49
N VAL A 50 3.40 19.04 -19.72
CA VAL A 50 3.20 18.12 -20.84
C VAL A 50 2.40 16.93 -20.31
N VAL A 51 1.33 16.58 -21.01
CA VAL A 51 0.50 15.41 -20.70
C VAL A 51 0.55 14.47 -21.88
N LYS A 52 1.03 13.24 -21.65
CA LYS A 52 1.12 12.19 -22.65
C LYS A 52 0.31 10.99 -22.18
N GLU A 53 -0.57 10.48 -23.04
CA GLU A 53 -1.29 9.23 -22.74
C GLU A 53 -0.31 8.06 -22.82
N GLU A 54 -0.21 7.29 -21.74
CA GLU A 54 0.60 6.08 -21.67
C GLU A 54 -0.19 4.90 -22.22
N THR A 55 0.33 4.28 -23.28
CA THR A 55 -0.26 3.11 -23.93
C THR A 55 0.82 2.08 -24.25
N PRO A 56 0.63 0.80 -23.87
CA PRO A 56 -0.52 0.25 -23.14
C PRO A 56 -0.50 0.55 -21.63
N VAL A 57 -1.68 0.62 -21.01
CA VAL A 57 -1.79 0.69 -19.54
C VAL A 57 -1.37 -0.66 -18.95
N PRO A 58 -0.40 -0.69 -18.00
CA PRO A 58 0.00 -1.93 -17.37
C PRO A 58 -1.18 -2.65 -16.73
N GLN A 59 -1.40 -3.90 -17.12
CA GLN A 59 -2.46 -4.73 -16.56
C GLN A 59 -1.93 -5.42 -15.30
N VAL A 60 -2.58 -5.15 -14.17
CA VAL A 60 -2.26 -5.78 -12.88
C VAL A 60 -3.52 -6.33 -12.25
N SER A 61 -3.45 -7.57 -11.76
CA SER A 61 -4.58 -8.22 -11.09
C SER A 61 -4.76 -7.69 -9.67
N VAL A 62 -5.96 -7.89 -9.12
CA VAL A 62 -6.25 -7.53 -7.71
C VAL A 62 -5.33 -8.30 -6.75
N GLU A 63 -5.03 -9.56 -7.05
CA GLU A 63 -4.09 -10.37 -6.27
C GLU A 63 -2.67 -9.78 -6.30
N GLN A 64 -2.19 -9.38 -7.48
CA GLN A 64 -0.86 -8.76 -7.62
C GLN A 64 -0.79 -7.45 -6.82
N LYS A 65 -1.85 -6.63 -6.83
CA LYS A 65 -1.92 -5.42 -5.99
C LYS A 65 -1.81 -5.74 -4.51
N LEU A 66 -2.56 -6.76 -4.06
CA LEU A 66 -2.56 -7.18 -2.66
C LEU A 66 -1.19 -7.75 -2.25
N GLN A 67 -0.58 -8.60 -3.07
CA GLN A 67 0.78 -9.13 -2.85
C GLN A 67 1.81 -8.00 -2.74
N PHE A 68 1.77 -7.04 -3.67
CA PHE A 68 2.62 -5.86 -3.62
C PHE A 68 2.46 -5.11 -2.30
N ALA A 69 1.21 -4.86 -1.89
CA ALA A 69 0.93 -4.12 -0.67
C ALA A 69 1.40 -4.84 0.59
N MET A 70 1.22 -6.17 0.64
CA MET A 70 1.74 -6.99 1.73
C MET A 70 3.26 -6.92 1.83
N LEU A 71 3.98 -7.04 0.71
CA LEU A 71 5.44 -6.95 0.70
C LEU A 71 5.93 -5.57 1.16
N VAL A 72 5.27 -4.49 0.71
CA VAL A 72 5.57 -3.14 1.18
C VAL A 72 5.35 -3.00 2.70
N MET A 73 4.23 -3.51 3.22
CA MET A 73 3.94 -3.42 4.65
C MET A 73 4.84 -4.31 5.50
N ARG A 74 5.29 -5.46 4.98
CA ARG A 74 6.27 -6.33 5.65
C ARG A 74 7.57 -5.57 5.96
N ASP A 75 8.02 -4.75 5.01
CA ASP A 75 9.28 -4.03 5.13
C ASP A 75 9.15 -2.80 6.05
N LEU A 76 7.93 -2.26 6.21
CA LEU A 76 7.63 -1.12 7.08
C LEU A 76 7.35 -1.50 8.54
N LEU A 77 6.58 -2.57 8.77
CA LEU A 77 6.23 -3.05 10.10
C LEU A 77 7.26 -4.09 10.56
N GLN A 78 7.92 -3.81 11.68
CA GLN A 78 8.96 -4.67 12.23
C GLN A 78 8.43 -5.81 13.12
N ASP A 79 7.13 -6.11 13.06
CA ASP A 79 6.54 -7.22 13.81
C ASP A 79 6.80 -8.56 13.12
N ARG A 80 7.55 -9.45 13.79
CA ARG A 80 7.98 -10.73 13.20
C ARG A 80 6.82 -11.68 12.90
N ALA A 81 5.75 -11.65 13.70
CA ALA A 81 4.62 -12.55 13.50
C ALA A 81 3.80 -12.11 12.28
N PHE A 82 3.57 -10.80 12.16
CA PHE A 82 2.94 -10.18 11.01
C PHE A 82 3.76 -10.39 9.72
N GLN A 83 5.08 -10.19 9.78
CA GLN A 83 5.97 -10.45 8.64
C GLN A 83 5.90 -11.92 8.19
N LYS A 84 5.93 -12.86 9.15
CA LYS A 84 5.79 -14.29 8.86
C LYS A 84 4.44 -14.62 8.24
N TRP A 85 3.35 -14.01 8.71
CA TRP A 85 2.03 -14.18 8.10
C TRP A 85 2.03 -13.69 6.64
N ILE A 86 2.60 -12.52 6.36
CA ILE A 86 2.76 -12.01 5.00
C ILE A 86 3.56 -12.99 4.13
N ASP A 87 4.71 -13.49 4.60
CA ASP A 87 5.54 -14.40 3.82
C ASP A 87 4.77 -15.70 3.48
N LEU A 88 4.00 -16.24 4.42
CA LEU A 88 3.15 -17.41 4.18
C LEU A 88 1.99 -17.13 3.22
N TRP A 89 1.42 -15.92 3.27
CA TRP A 89 0.32 -15.52 2.40
C TRP A 89 0.80 -15.33 0.95
N VAL A 90 1.91 -14.59 0.77
CA VAL A 90 2.49 -14.27 -0.54
C VAL A 90 3.01 -15.52 -1.24
N THR A 91 3.59 -16.47 -0.50
CA THR A 91 4.02 -17.77 -1.06
C THR A 91 2.87 -18.74 -1.34
N GLY A 92 1.63 -18.37 -0.99
CA GLY A 92 0.45 -19.23 -1.15
C GLY A 92 0.37 -20.37 -0.14
N MET A 93 1.31 -20.47 0.81
CA MET A 93 1.34 -21.54 1.82
C MET A 93 0.15 -21.46 2.78
N ASN A 94 -0.32 -20.25 3.11
CA ASN A 94 -1.48 -20.06 3.96
C ASN A 94 -2.22 -18.75 3.67
N ARG A 95 -3.34 -18.85 2.94
CA ARG A 95 -4.26 -17.73 2.62
C ARG A 95 -5.61 -17.85 3.34
N SER A 96 -5.67 -18.67 4.38
CA SER A 96 -6.92 -18.96 5.09
C SER A 96 -7.48 -17.72 5.83
N ALA A 97 -8.80 -17.69 5.98
CA ALA A 97 -9.48 -16.66 6.76
C ALA A 97 -9.02 -16.70 8.24
N GLU A 98 -8.78 -17.89 8.78
CA GLU A 98 -8.29 -18.10 10.15
C GLU A 98 -6.92 -17.46 10.37
N ALA A 99 -5.97 -17.70 9.46
CA ALA A 99 -4.64 -17.09 9.55
C ALA A 99 -4.72 -15.56 9.48
N THR A 100 -5.61 -15.04 8.62
CA THR A 100 -5.85 -13.60 8.49
C THR A 100 -6.47 -13.00 9.75
N ALA A 101 -7.43 -13.70 10.37
CA ALA A 101 -8.05 -13.28 11.64
C ALA A 101 -7.03 -13.20 12.78
N VAL A 102 -6.10 -14.16 12.85
CA VAL A 102 -5.00 -14.14 13.84
C VAL A 102 -4.09 -12.93 13.63
N ALA A 103 -3.71 -12.63 12.38
CA ALA A 103 -2.90 -11.45 12.08
C ALA A 103 -3.63 -10.14 12.45
N ARG A 104 -4.94 -10.07 12.16
CA ARG A 104 -5.78 -8.92 12.54
C ARG A 104 -5.86 -8.73 14.05
N GLU A 105 -6.09 -9.80 14.82
CA GLU A 105 -6.16 -9.73 16.28
C GLU A 105 -4.84 -9.22 16.89
N MET A 106 -3.69 -9.60 16.32
CA MET A 106 -2.38 -9.11 16.75
C MET A 106 -2.25 -7.59 16.56
N LEU A 107 -2.63 -7.07 15.39
CA LEU A 107 -2.60 -5.63 15.09
C LEU A 107 -3.60 -4.84 15.96
N GLU A 108 -4.80 -5.39 16.20
CA GLU A 108 -5.79 -4.76 17.08
C GLU A 108 -5.30 -4.68 18.53
N LYS A 109 -4.59 -5.69 19.02
CA LYS A 109 -3.95 -5.66 20.35
C LYS A 109 -2.87 -4.58 20.43
N GLU A 110 -2.06 -4.44 19.40
CA GLU A 110 -1.04 -3.37 19.34
C GLU A 110 -1.69 -1.99 19.33
N THR A 111 -2.77 -1.81 18.56
CA THR A 111 -3.53 -0.55 18.54
C THR A 111 -4.04 -0.18 19.93
N ARG A 112 -4.71 -1.12 20.63
CA ARG A 112 -5.22 -0.88 21.99
C ARG A 112 -4.10 -0.54 22.98
N ALA A 113 -2.98 -1.25 22.91
CA ALA A 113 -1.83 -0.96 23.76
C ALA A 113 -1.22 0.42 23.48
N SER A 114 -1.22 0.88 22.23
CA SER A 114 -0.80 2.23 21.86
C SER A 114 -1.78 3.31 22.36
N ASP A 115 -3.09 3.08 22.25
CA ASP A 115 -4.11 4.01 22.78
C ASP A 115 -3.98 4.15 24.31
N ASP A 116 -3.80 3.05 25.03
CA ASP A 116 -3.57 3.06 26.48
C ASP A 116 -2.29 3.84 26.85
N LEU A 117 -1.21 3.70 26.07
CA LEU A 117 0.02 4.46 26.27
C LEU A 117 -0.14 5.96 25.95
N GLU A 118 -0.91 6.32 24.92
CA GLU A 118 -1.17 7.71 24.57
C GLU A 118 -1.99 8.42 25.66
N THR A 119 -2.98 7.75 26.24
CA THR A 119 -3.74 8.30 27.38
C THR A 119 -2.86 8.54 28.61
N LEU A 120 -1.91 7.65 28.90
CA LEU A 120 -0.91 7.83 29.95
C LEU A 120 0.08 8.95 29.62
N ALA A 121 0.53 9.04 28.37
CA ALA A 121 1.44 10.08 27.89
C ALA A 121 0.77 11.47 27.89
N ALA A 122 -0.53 11.56 27.68
CA ALA A 122 -1.30 12.81 27.81
C ALA A 122 -1.35 13.34 29.25
N TRP A 123 -1.14 12.46 30.24
CA TRP A 123 -1.06 12.83 31.66
C TRP A 123 0.38 13.07 32.13
N GLY A 124 1.37 12.65 31.34
CA GLY A 124 2.79 12.88 31.57
C GLY A 124 3.35 13.97 30.65
N GLU A 125 4.52 14.52 30.99
CA GLU A 125 5.23 15.48 30.14
C GLU A 125 6.02 14.71 29.06
N ALA A 126 5.32 14.14 28.06
CA ALA A 126 5.97 13.42 26.97
C ALA A 126 6.64 14.39 25.98
N GLY A 127 7.91 14.12 25.63
CA GLY A 127 8.64 14.91 24.64
C GLY A 127 8.06 14.72 23.24
N GLY A 128 7.91 15.80 22.46
CA GLY A 128 7.23 15.78 21.16
C GLY A 128 7.79 14.83 20.10
N ASN A 129 9.02 14.32 20.26
CA ASN A 129 9.61 13.34 19.35
C ASN A 129 9.02 11.93 19.55
N ASP A 130 8.69 11.55 20.79
CA ASP A 130 8.11 10.24 21.10
C ASP A 130 6.66 10.14 20.59
N THR A 131 5.90 11.23 20.71
CA THR A 131 4.53 11.33 20.16
C THR A 131 4.50 11.18 18.64
N SER A 132 5.48 11.76 17.93
CA SER A 132 5.57 11.65 16.47
C SER A 132 5.89 10.22 16.01
N LEU A 133 6.79 9.52 16.71
CA LEU A 133 7.13 8.13 16.41
C LEU A 133 5.94 7.19 16.69
N MET A 134 5.23 7.39 17.79
CA MET A 134 4.01 6.63 18.11
C MET A 134 2.93 6.87 17.06
N SER A 135 2.67 8.12 16.70
CA SER A 135 1.68 8.46 15.66
C SER A 135 1.97 7.78 14.31
N LYS A 136 3.25 7.74 13.89
CA LYS A 136 3.66 7.01 12.68
C LYS A 136 3.41 5.50 12.83
N ARG A 137 3.77 4.92 13.97
CA ARG A 137 3.55 3.49 14.21
C ARG A 137 2.06 3.15 14.17
N THR A 138 1.21 3.95 14.81
CA THR A 138 -0.25 3.78 14.78
C THR A 138 -0.80 3.86 13.35
N ASP A 139 -0.33 4.81 12.53
CA ASP A 139 -0.72 4.90 11.10
C ASP A 139 -0.36 3.62 10.31
N LEU A 140 0.84 3.06 10.52
CA LEU A 140 1.23 1.79 9.89
C LEU A 140 0.35 0.61 10.32
N VAL A 141 -0.01 0.55 11.61
CA VAL A 141 -0.88 -0.52 12.13
C VAL A 141 -2.28 -0.42 11.53
N VAL A 142 -2.85 0.79 11.44
CA VAL A 142 -4.15 1.02 10.77
C VAL A 142 -4.11 0.59 9.30
N ARG A 143 -3.01 0.89 8.60
CA ARG A 143 -2.81 0.45 7.20
C ARG A 143 -2.69 -1.06 7.07
N ALA A 144 -1.99 -1.72 8.00
CA ALA A 144 -1.93 -3.17 8.04
C ALA A 144 -3.30 -3.80 8.33
N LEU A 145 -4.15 -3.16 9.13
CA LEU A 145 -5.53 -3.59 9.33
C LEU A 145 -6.33 -3.56 8.01
N HIS A 146 -6.15 -2.53 7.18
CA HIS A 146 -6.74 -2.51 5.83
C HIS A 146 -6.27 -3.70 4.98
N LEU A 147 -4.98 -4.10 5.05
CA LEU A 147 -4.49 -5.29 4.36
C LEU A 147 -5.10 -6.60 4.88
N THR A 148 -5.27 -6.74 6.19
CA THR A 148 -5.91 -7.94 6.73
C THR A 148 -7.37 -8.05 6.28
N ARG A 149 -8.10 -6.94 6.17
CA ARG A 149 -9.45 -6.93 5.59
C ARG A 149 -9.46 -7.29 4.10
N ALA A 150 -8.50 -6.76 3.34
CA ALA A 150 -8.34 -7.10 1.93
C ALA A 150 -8.05 -8.59 1.75
N ALA A 151 -7.17 -9.17 2.59
CA ALA A 151 -6.84 -10.59 2.58
C ALA A 151 -8.02 -11.49 2.98
N GLU A 152 -8.80 -11.10 3.99
CA GLU A 152 -10.00 -11.81 4.44
C GLU A 152 -11.06 -11.87 3.33
N ARG A 153 -11.23 -10.76 2.62
CA ARG A 153 -12.10 -10.69 1.43
C ARG A 153 -11.58 -11.55 0.29
N ALA A 154 -10.29 -11.46 -0.03
CA ALA A 154 -9.67 -12.26 -1.08
C ALA A 154 -9.78 -13.78 -0.82
N ALA A 155 -9.77 -14.21 0.45
CA ALA A 155 -10.00 -15.60 0.82
C ALA A 155 -11.46 -16.06 0.62
N SER A 156 -12.41 -15.12 0.63
CA SER A 156 -13.85 -15.41 0.49
C SER A 156 -14.33 -15.28 -0.96
N ASP A 157 -13.94 -14.19 -1.63
CA ASP A 157 -14.23 -13.88 -3.03
C ASP A 157 -13.07 -13.06 -3.63
N ALA A 158 -12.26 -13.70 -4.46
CA ALA A 158 -11.10 -13.08 -5.10
C ALA A 158 -11.45 -11.90 -6.03
N ASN A 159 -12.72 -11.80 -6.46
CA ASN A 159 -13.19 -10.74 -7.36
C ASN A 159 -13.89 -9.59 -6.63
N ASP A 160 -13.92 -9.57 -5.29
CA ASP A 160 -14.53 -8.48 -4.54
C ASP A 160 -13.82 -7.14 -4.85
N PRO A 161 -14.49 -6.16 -5.47
CA PRO A 161 -13.89 -4.88 -5.83
C PRO A 161 -13.38 -4.10 -4.60
N SER A 162 -13.90 -4.42 -3.41
CA SER A 162 -13.45 -3.83 -2.14
C SER A 162 -11.99 -4.17 -1.82
N ILE A 163 -11.45 -5.28 -2.36
CA ILE A 163 -10.05 -5.66 -2.14
C ILE A 163 -9.11 -4.58 -2.68
N ALA A 164 -9.37 -4.08 -3.90
CA ALA A 164 -8.56 -3.03 -4.51
C ALA A 164 -8.63 -1.71 -3.71
N VAL A 165 -9.80 -1.38 -3.16
CA VAL A 165 -10.01 -0.19 -2.33
C VAL A 165 -9.25 -0.30 -1.01
N GLU A 166 -9.40 -1.40 -0.28
CA GLU A 166 -8.69 -1.65 0.98
C GLU A 166 -7.17 -1.68 0.78
N THR A 167 -6.72 -2.29 -0.32
CA THR A 167 -5.30 -2.31 -0.71
C THR A 167 -4.76 -0.90 -0.98
N ALA A 168 -5.52 -0.08 -1.71
CA ALA A 168 -5.13 1.31 -1.97
C ALA A 168 -5.12 2.16 -0.69
N LEU A 169 -6.05 1.93 0.26
CA LEU A 169 -6.05 2.60 1.56
C LEU A 169 -4.80 2.25 2.36
N ALA A 170 -4.38 0.98 2.38
CA ALA A 170 -3.15 0.57 3.04
C ALA A 170 -1.91 1.32 2.48
N LEU A 171 -1.86 1.51 1.16
CA LEU A 171 -0.73 2.13 0.46
C LEU A 171 -0.85 3.64 0.22
N ASN A 172 -1.88 4.29 0.74
CA ASN A 172 -2.11 5.70 0.47
C ASN A 172 -0.96 6.59 1.00
N GLY A 173 -0.23 7.29 0.12
CA GLY A 173 0.89 8.14 0.51
C GLY A 173 2.13 7.36 0.99
N ILE A 174 2.25 6.09 0.61
CA ILE A 174 3.33 5.21 1.06
C ILE A 174 4.72 5.71 0.65
N ALA A 175 4.83 6.49 -0.43
CA ALA A 175 6.07 7.12 -0.89
C ALA A 175 6.70 8.07 0.15
N ARG A 176 5.92 8.56 1.13
CA ARG A 176 6.43 9.42 2.21
C ARG A 176 7.23 8.65 3.27
N TRP A 177 7.17 7.32 3.23
CA TRP A 177 7.89 6.44 4.14
C TRP A 177 9.26 6.13 3.54
N GLY A 178 10.24 7.02 3.80
CA GLY A 178 11.59 7.00 3.21
C GLY A 178 12.48 5.79 3.55
N LYS A 179 11.92 4.67 4.02
CA LYS A 179 12.60 3.38 4.21
C LYS A 179 12.37 2.40 3.05
N LEU A 180 11.53 2.75 2.08
CA LEU A 180 11.18 1.87 0.97
C LEU A 180 12.13 2.11 -0.19
N ASP A 181 13.16 1.27 -0.27
CA ASP A 181 14.06 1.29 -1.41
C ASP A 181 13.33 0.74 -2.65
N ASN A 182 13.20 1.61 -3.66
CA ASN A 182 12.78 1.26 -5.03
C ASN A 182 11.42 0.51 -5.15
N LEU A 183 10.35 1.17 -4.72
CA LEU A 183 8.97 0.69 -4.89
C LEU A 183 8.61 0.33 -6.34
N ALA A 184 9.18 1.05 -7.31
CA ALA A 184 8.99 0.76 -8.73
C ALA A 184 9.53 -0.63 -9.09
N ALA A 185 10.75 -0.98 -8.68
CA ALA A 185 11.32 -2.30 -8.93
C ALA A 185 10.53 -3.43 -8.24
N LEU A 186 10.01 -3.19 -7.03
CA LEU A 186 9.14 -4.15 -6.36
C LEU A 186 7.83 -4.36 -7.13
N ALA A 187 7.21 -3.27 -7.61
CA ALA A 187 5.99 -3.34 -8.40
C ALA A 187 6.20 -4.12 -9.71
N GLU A 188 7.31 -3.87 -10.41
CA GLU A 188 7.68 -4.62 -11.61
C GLU A 188 7.90 -6.11 -11.31
N LYS A 189 8.61 -6.42 -10.23
CA LYS A 189 8.85 -7.80 -9.81
C LYS A 189 7.55 -8.55 -9.55
N VAL A 190 6.59 -7.93 -8.85
CA VAL A 190 5.30 -8.55 -8.55
C VAL A 190 4.44 -8.67 -9.81
N ALA A 191 4.42 -7.65 -10.67
CA ALA A 191 3.69 -7.69 -11.95
C ALA A 191 4.22 -8.78 -12.90
N ALA A 192 5.53 -9.06 -12.85
CA ALA A 192 6.17 -10.10 -13.66
C ALA A 192 5.83 -11.53 -13.19
N VAL A 193 5.26 -11.71 -12.00
CA VAL A 193 4.74 -13.01 -11.55
C VAL A 193 3.41 -13.26 -12.27
N THR A 194 3.49 -13.86 -13.45
CA THR A 194 2.35 -14.53 -14.08
C THR A 194 1.95 -15.74 -13.23
N GLU A 195 0.67 -15.84 -12.88
CA GLU A 195 0.07 -16.96 -12.15
C GLU A 195 0.62 -18.30 -12.64
N VAL A 196 1.24 -19.07 -11.75
CA VAL A 196 1.53 -20.49 -12.02
C VAL A 196 0.18 -21.22 -11.99
N PRO A 197 -0.17 -22.02 -13.02
CA PRO A 197 -1.47 -22.65 -13.09
C PRO A 197 -1.69 -23.63 -11.94
N GLU A 198 -2.88 -23.53 -11.35
CA GLU A 198 -3.53 -24.56 -10.57
C GLU A 198 -3.73 -25.83 -11.41
N ALA A 199 -2.72 -26.72 -11.46
CA ALA A 199 -2.88 -28.10 -11.95
C ALA A 199 -1.68 -29.00 -11.58
N ALA A 200 -1.66 -29.51 -10.34
CA ALA A 200 -0.89 -30.71 -10.00
C ALA A 200 -1.49 -31.51 -8.83
N ASN A 201 -2.82 -31.51 -8.67
CA ASN A 201 -3.51 -32.44 -7.77
C ASN A 201 -4.87 -32.84 -8.34
N ALA A 202 -4.81 -33.58 -9.46
CA ALA A 202 -5.90 -34.45 -9.92
C ALA A 202 -5.30 -35.53 -10.83
N ALA A 203 -4.65 -36.53 -10.23
CA ALA A 203 -4.43 -37.87 -10.78
C ALA A 203 -4.08 -38.83 -9.64
#